data_AF-A0A7T4YHR3-F1
#
_entry.id   AF-A0A7T4YHR3-F1
#
_cell.length_a   1.000
_cell.length_b   1.000
_cell.length_c   1.000
_cell.angle_alpha   90.00
_cell.angle_beta   90.00
_cell.angle_gamma   90.00
#
_symmetry.space_group_name_H-M   'P 1'
#
loop_
_entity.id
_entity.type
_entity.pdbx_description
1 polymer ?
#
loop_
_entity_poly.entity_id
_entity_poly.type
_entity_poly.pdbx_seq_one_letter_code
_entity_poly.pdbx_strand_id
1 'polypeptide(L)'
;MTQFEKNEINLPLTERKGKALQAESISETSIRELVYAFYDRIQKHPNLGPVFSERIPDWTPHLEKMCTFWSSATMRTGRYSGRPLPVHRGIPDLSAELYHEWLDLFYQTTSEVFTESDAAIFNAMATRMAQNMVHALDLGELRIPKGSGLDRA
;
A
#
# COMPACT_ATOMS: atom_id res chain seq x y z
N MET A 1 -21.22 -30.60 -6.73
CA MET A 1 -21.86 -29.34 -6.29
C MET A 1 -20.80 -28.56 -5.54
N THR A 2 -20.14 -27.61 -6.20
CA THR A 2 -19.00 -26.86 -5.66
C THR A 2 -19.43 -25.45 -5.31
N GLN A 3 -19.29 -25.08 -4.03
CA GLN A 3 -19.60 -23.74 -3.52
C GLN A 3 -18.59 -23.37 -2.43
N PHE A 4 -17.29 -23.26 -2.76
CA PHE A 4 -16.28 -22.61 -1.89
C PHE A 4 -15.10 -22.04 -2.70
N GLU A 5 -15.40 -21.39 -3.83
CA GLU A 5 -14.46 -20.46 -4.46
C GLU A 5 -14.94 -19.04 -4.20
N LYS A 6 -14.00 -18.13 -3.93
CA LYS A 6 -14.11 -16.66 -3.91
C LYS A 6 -14.28 -16.04 -2.51
N ASN A 7 -13.16 -15.95 -1.79
CA ASN A 7 -12.89 -14.79 -0.95
C ASN A 7 -11.40 -14.41 -1.02
N GLU A 8 -10.88 -14.39 -2.25
CA GLU A 8 -9.60 -13.77 -2.54
C GLU A 8 -9.85 -12.29 -2.77
N ILE A 9 -9.33 -11.41 -1.90
CA ILE A 9 -9.19 -10.00 -2.26
C ILE A 9 -8.25 -10.00 -3.46
N ASN A 10 -8.82 -9.85 -4.65
CA ASN A 10 -8.10 -9.49 -5.83
C ASN A 10 -7.62 -8.05 -5.56
N LEU A 11 -6.39 -7.90 -5.06
CA LEU A 11 -5.65 -6.67 -5.26
C LEU A 11 -5.76 -6.32 -6.75
N PRO A 12 -5.73 -5.05 -7.15
CA PRO A 12 -5.71 -4.67 -8.56
C PRO A 12 -4.39 -5.07 -9.27
N LEU A 13 -4.02 -6.33 -9.19
CA LEU A 13 -2.93 -6.98 -9.89
C LEU A 13 -3.44 -7.75 -11.11
N THR A 14 -4.77 -7.83 -11.31
CA THR A 14 -5.35 -8.63 -12.39
C THR A 14 -6.53 -7.92 -13.10
N GLU A 15 -6.27 -7.60 -14.39
CA GLU A 15 -7.17 -7.28 -15.53
C GLU A 15 -7.70 -5.85 -15.83
N ARG A 16 -7.13 -5.16 -16.84
CA ARG A 16 -7.57 -5.06 -18.28
C ARG A 16 -6.66 -4.12 -19.11
N LYS A 17 -6.61 -4.35 -20.44
CA LYS A 17 -5.84 -3.62 -21.47
C LYS A 17 -6.19 -2.13 -21.52
N GLY A 18 -5.20 -1.27 -21.29
CA GLY A 18 -5.24 0.17 -21.51
C GLY A 18 -3.80 0.68 -21.65
N LYS A 19 -3.56 1.63 -22.56
CA LYS A 19 -2.25 2.16 -22.93
C LYS A 19 -1.43 2.48 -21.67
N ALA A 20 -0.29 1.82 -21.50
CA ALA A 20 0.63 2.10 -20.40
C ALA A 20 0.96 3.59 -20.43
N LEU A 21 0.51 4.33 -19.41
CA LEU A 21 1.12 5.61 -19.07
C LEU A 21 2.54 5.24 -18.69
N GLN A 22 3.49 5.39 -19.62
CA GLN A 22 4.89 5.16 -19.32
C GLN A 22 5.32 6.29 -18.39
N ALA A 23 5.27 6.01 -17.08
CA ALA A 23 5.95 6.80 -16.08
C ALA A 23 7.46 6.60 -16.32
N GLU A 24 8.06 7.53 -17.05
CA GLU A 24 9.45 7.47 -17.52
C GLU A 24 10.49 7.50 -16.36
N SER A 25 10.02 7.62 -15.11
CA SER A 25 10.79 7.82 -13.86
C SER A 25 10.63 6.72 -12.80
N ILE A 26 9.62 5.84 -12.89
CA ILE A 26 9.41 4.79 -11.87
C ILE A 26 10.41 3.65 -12.10
N SER A 27 11.26 3.41 -11.11
CA SER A 27 12.33 2.41 -11.16
C SER A 27 12.45 1.68 -9.82
N GLU A 28 13.18 0.58 -9.80
CA GLU A 28 13.51 -0.12 -8.55
C GLU A 28 14.24 0.79 -7.56
N THR A 29 15.07 1.72 -8.05
CA THR A 29 15.78 2.69 -7.23
C THR A 29 14.81 3.65 -6.54
N SER A 30 13.89 4.27 -7.30
CA SER A 30 12.93 5.22 -6.71
C SER A 30 11.88 4.53 -5.84
N ILE A 31 11.52 3.27 -6.13
CA ILE A 31 10.69 2.45 -5.24
C ILE A 31 11.42 2.16 -3.92
N ARG A 32 12.71 1.83 -3.98
CA ARG A 32 13.52 1.64 -2.76
C ARG A 32 13.58 2.91 -1.94
N GLU A 33 13.79 4.06 -2.56
CA GLU A 33 13.78 5.36 -1.88
C GLU A 33 12.43 5.62 -1.18
N LEU A 34 11.30 5.41 -1.89
CA LEU A 34 9.97 5.52 -1.31
C LEU A 34 9.79 4.61 -0.10
N VAL A 35 10.11 3.32 -0.24
CA VAL A 35 9.89 2.31 0.80
C VAL A 35 10.69 2.65 2.05
N TYR A 36 11.97 2.97 1.89
CA TYR A 36 12.84 3.28 3.03
C TYR A 36 12.38 4.58 3.71
N ALA A 37 12.12 5.64 2.95
CA ALA A 37 11.63 6.90 3.52
C ALA A 37 10.29 6.73 4.26
N PHE A 38 9.36 5.95 3.69
CA PHE A 38 8.07 5.69 4.30
C PHE A 38 8.21 4.91 5.62
N TYR A 39 9.01 3.85 5.65
CA TYR A 39 9.16 3.03 6.85
C TYR A 39 10.02 3.69 7.94
N ASP A 40 10.95 4.57 7.57
CA ASP A 40 11.64 5.45 8.53
C ASP A 40 10.67 6.40 9.25
N ARG A 41 9.63 6.85 8.55
CA ARG A 41 8.54 7.65 9.14
C ARG A 41 7.60 6.81 9.99
N ILE A 42 7.19 5.64 9.49
CA ILE A 42 6.31 4.70 10.23
C ILE A 42 6.91 4.40 11.60
N GLN A 43 8.21 4.10 11.67
CA GLN A 43 8.90 3.79 12.93
C GLN A 43 8.82 4.92 13.97
N LYS A 44 8.70 6.18 13.52
CA LYS A 44 8.63 7.37 14.39
C LYS A 44 7.20 7.84 14.64
N HIS A 45 6.23 7.27 13.92
CA HIS A 45 4.85 7.72 13.99
C HIS A 45 4.19 7.23 15.30
N PRO A 46 3.51 8.09 16.07
CA PRO A 46 3.03 7.74 17.41
C PRO A 46 2.02 6.57 17.43
N ASN A 47 1.10 6.52 16.45
CA ASN A 47 0.07 5.49 16.40
C ASN A 47 0.47 4.28 15.52
N LEU A 48 1.04 4.54 14.34
CA LEU A 48 1.49 3.46 13.42
C LEU A 48 2.72 2.74 13.94
N GLY A 49 3.72 3.45 14.49
CA GLY A 49 4.99 2.87 14.95
C GLY A 49 4.82 1.63 15.83
N PRO A 50 4.04 1.71 16.92
CA PRO A 50 3.77 0.56 17.80
C PRO A 50 3.20 -0.67 17.07
N VAL A 51 2.28 -0.46 16.11
CA VAL A 51 1.65 -1.56 15.33
C VAL A 51 2.69 -2.35 14.55
N PHE A 52 3.66 -1.65 13.95
CA PHE A 52 4.72 -2.27 13.16
C PHE A 52 5.85 -2.83 14.04
N SER A 53 6.32 -2.09 15.05
CA SER A 53 7.45 -2.52 15.90
C SER A 53 7.16 -3.77 16.71
N GLU A 54 5.89 -4.01 17.09
CA GLU A 54 5.48 -5.24 17.76
C GLU A 54 5.63 -6.48 16.86
N ARG A 55 5.58 -6.32 15.53
CA ARG A 55 5.49 -7.41 14.55
C ARG A 55 6.72 -7.57 13.68
N ILE A 56 7.59 -6.55 13.63
CA ILE A 56 8.77 -6.51 12.78
C ILE A 56 10.01 -6.45 13.67
N PRO A 57 10.54 -7.61 14.09
CA PRO A 57 11.77 -7.67 14.88
C PRO A 57 13.01 -7.38 14.04
N ASP A 58 12.95 -7.64 12.72
CA ASP A 58 14.02 -7.32 11.76
C ASP A 58 13.43 -6.56 10.58
N TRP A 59 13.89 -5.33 10.41
CA TRP A 59 13.41 -4.40 9.39
C TRP A 59 13.96 -4.70 8.00
N THR A 60 15.20 -5.20 7.90
CA THR A 60 15.86 -5.40 6.59
C THR A 60 15.05 -6.30 5.65
N PRO A 61 14.67 -7.54 6.03
CA PRO A 61 13.88 -8.42 5.17
C PRO A 61 12.47 -7.89 4.94
N HIS A 62 11.91 -7.11 5.88
CA HIS A 62 10.62 -6.46 5.69
C HIS A 62 10.68 -5.38 4.61
N LEU A 63 11.69 -4.51 4.65
CA LEU A 63 11.88 -3.45 3.65
C LEU A 63 12.10 -4.04 2.25
N GLU A 64 12.91 -5.10 2.11
CA GLU A 64 13.11 -5.80 0.83
C GLU A 64 11.80 -6.40 0.28
N LYS A 65 11.00 -7.01 1.15
CA LYS A 65 9.67 -7.52 0.79
C LYS A 65 8.74 -6.39 0.33
N MET A 66 8.82 -5.21 0.96
CA MET A 66 8.00 -4.05 0.59
C MET A 66 8.45 -3.41 -0.73
N CYS A 67 9.75 -3.36 -1.02
CA CYS A 67 10.25 -3.01 -2.35
C CYS A 67 9.67 -3.96 -3.42
N THR A 68 9.69 -5.26 -3.15
CA THR A 68 9.16 -6.29 -4.05
C THR A 68 7.64 -6.14 -4.26
N PHE A 69 6.91 -5.84 -3.19
CA PHE A 69 5.48 -5.56 -3.22
C PHE A 69 5.17 -4.35 -4.12
N TRP A 70 5.83 -3.22 -3.89
CA TRP A 70 5.56 -1.98 -4.65
C TRP A 70 5.99 -2.08 -6.11
N SER A 71 7.14 -2.72 -6.40
CA SER A 71 7.52 -3.05 -7.78
C SER A 71 6.48 -3.92 -8.48
N SER A 72 5.95 -4.93 -7.79
CA SER A 72 4.88 -5.77 -8.37
C SER A 72 3.59 -4.97 -8.59
N ALA A 73 3.25 -4.05 -7.68
CA ALA A 73 2.03 -3.26 -7.74
C ALA A 73 2.05 -2.20 -8.85
N THR A 74 3.17 -1.49 -9.04
CA THR A 74 3.25 -0.36 -9.98
C THR A 74 3.86 -0.73 -11.32
N MET A 75 4.89 -1.58 -11.32
CA MET A 75 5.59 -2.01 -12.53
C MET A 75 5.13 -3.39 -13.05
N ARG A 76 4.22 -4.07 -12.34
CA ARG A 76 3.66 -5.38 -12.73
C ARG A 76 4.71 -6.48 -12.92
N THR A 77 5.76 -6.44 -12.11
CA THR A 77 6.88 -7.39 -12.21
C THR A 77 6.51 -8.82 -11.77
N GLY A 78 5.42 -9.00 -11.03
CA GLY A 78 4.93 -10.31 -10.58
C GLY A 78 5.81 -10.99 -9.53
N ARG A 79 6.76 -10.27 -8.92
CA ARG A 79 7.74 -10.84 -7.98
C ARG A 79 7.20 -11.04 -6.56
N TYR A 80 6.10 -10.36 -6.22
CA TYR A 80 5.46 -10.48 -4.91
C TYR A 80 4.42 -11.59 -4.90
N SER A 81 4.61 -12.58 -4.03
CA SER A 81 3.70 -13.73 -3.84
C SER A 81 3.02 -13.76 -2.46
N GLY A 82 3.17 -12.70 -1.66
CA GLY A 82 2.61 -12.63 -0.32
C GLY A 82 1.09 -12.45 -0.30
N ARG A 83 0.47 -12.77 0.84
CA ARG A 83 -0.97 -12.63 1.07
C ARG A 83 -1.20 -11.60 2.19
N PRO A 84 -1.46 -10.31 1.87
CA PRO A 84 -1.55 -9.26 2.88
C PRO A 84 -2.72 -9.44 3.86
N LEU A 85 -3.91 -9.82 3.38
CA LEU A 85 -5.10 -9.86 4.22
C LEU A 85 -4.98 -10.77 5.47
N PRO A 86 -4.52 -12.03 5.37
CA PRO A 86 -4.30 -12.87 6.55
C PRO A 86 -3.36 -12.24 7.59
N VAL A 87 -2.34 -11.49 7.16
CA VAL A 87 -1.44 -10.77 8.07
C VAL A 87 -2.19 -9.68 8.81
N HIS A 88 -2.99 -8.87 8.10
CA HIS A 88 -3.73 -7.76 8.71
C HIS A 88 -4.86 -8.24 9.63
N ARG A 89 -5.50 -9.39 9.33
CA ARG A 89 -6.45 -10.04 10.24
C ARG A 89 -5.84 -10.44 11.58
N GLY A 90 -4.54 -10.70 11.64
CA GLY A 90 -3.82 -11.04 12.87
C GLY A 90 -3.38 -9.83 13.71
N ILE A 91 -3.71 -8.61 13.29
CA ILE A 91 -3.34 -7.38 13.99
C ILE A 91 -4.51 -6.96 14.90
N PRO A 92 -4.40 -7.11 16.24
CA PRO A 92 -5.35 -6.52 17.18
C PRO A 92 -5.46 -5.00 17.02
N ASP A 93 -6.64 -4.47 17.34
CA ASP A 93 -6.95 -3.04 17.41
C ASP A 93 -6.70 -2.25 16.11
N LEU A 94 -6.58 -2.95 14.98
CA LEU A 94 -6.52 -2.33 13.67
C LEU A 94 -7.85 -1.61 13.39
N SER A 95 -7.79 -0.40 12.84
CA SER A 95 -8.95 0.46 12.66
C SER A 95 -8.89 1.22 11.34
N ALA A 96 -10.04 1.70 10.86
CA ALA A 96 -10.09 2.56 9.69
C ALA A 96 -9.28 3.86 9.86
N GLU A 97 -9.16 4.39 11.09
CA GLU A 97 -8.34 5.58 11.35
C GLU A 97 -6.83 5.28 11.22
N LEU A 98 -6.35 4.11 11.66
CA LEU A 98 -4.96 3.71 11.41
C LEU A 98 -4.67 3.58 9.90
N TYR A 99 -5.62 3.08 9.11
CA TYR A 99 -5.49 3.09 7.65
C TYR A 99 -5.49 4.49 7.05
N HIS A 100 -6.29 5.42 7.61
CA HIS A 100 -6.26 6.82 7.20
C HIS A 100 -4.88 7.44 7.46
N GLU A 101 -4.35 7.31 8.67
CA GLU A 101 -3.04 7.86 9.04
C GLU A 101 -1.92 7.25 8.19
N TRP A 102 -2.01 5.95 7.91
CA TRP A 102 -1.07 5.27 7.01
C TRP A 102 -1.11 5.86 5.60
N LEU A 103 -2.31 6.12 5.05
CA LEU A 103 -2.46 6.75 3.73
C LEU A 103 -1.93 8.17 3.73
N ASP A 104 -2.23 8.96 4.75
CA ASP A 104 -1.79 10.35 4.85
C ASP A 104 -0.25 10.43 4.87
N LEU A 105 0.39 9.61 5.71
CA LEU A 105 1.85 9.51 5.77
C LEU A 105 2.46 9.00 4.45
N PHE A 106 1.78 8.07 3.79
CA PHE A 106 2.22 7.53 2.51
C PHE A 106 2.17 8.61 1.41
N TYR A 107 1.10 9.41 1.35
CA TYR A 107 0.97 10.50 0.37
C TYR A 107 2.00 11.59 0.59
N GLN A 108 2.27 11.97 1.84
CA GLN A 108 3.35 12.89 2.15
C GLN A 108 4.67 12.35 1.60
N THR A 109 4.94 11.06 1.82
CA THR A 109 6.17 10.42 1.36
C THR A 109 6.27 10.34 -0.17
N THR A 110 5.20 9.96 -0.87
CA THR A 110 5.22 9.93 -2.34
C THR A 110 5.41 11.31 -2.94
N SER A 111 4.83 12.36 -2.34
CA SER A 111 4.96 13.75 -2.82
C SER A 111 6.38 14.30 -2.74
N GLU A 112 7.20 13.77 -1.83
CA GLU A 112 8.61 14.18 -1.69
C GLU A 112 9.56 13.39 -2.59
N VAL A 113 9.22 12.12 -2.88
CA VAL A 113 10.07 11.22 -3.65
C VAL A 113 9.81 11.33 -5.16
N PHE A 114 8.58 11.70 -5.54
CA PHE A 114 8.13 11.64 -6.92
C PHE A 114 7.61 12.97 -7.45
N THR A 115 7.54 13.06 -8.77
CA THR A 115 6.72 14.08 -9.43
C THR A 115 5.24 13.89 -9.07
N GLU A 116 4.43 14.94 -9.21
CA GLU A 116 2.99 14.85 -8.92
C GLU A 116 2.28 13.73 -9.71
N SER A 117 2.64 13.55 -11.00
CA SER A 117 2.05 12.52 -11.84
C SER A 117 2.41 11.10 -11.39
N ASP A 118 3.65 10.89 -10.95
CA ASP A 118 4.10 9.56 -10.51
C ASP A 118 3.54 9.25 -9.11
N ALA A 119 3.56 10.23 -8.20
CA ALA A 119 2.98 10.12 -6.86
C ALA A 119 1.49 9.72 -6.93
N ALA A 120 0.73 10.30 -7.86
CA ALA A 120 -0.68 9.98 -8.08
C ALA A 120 -0.92 8.49 -8.40
N ILE A 121 0.01 7.83 -9.12
CA ILE A 121 -0.08 6.39 -9.43
C ILE A 121 0.02 5.56 -8.14
N PHE A 122 0.99 5.87 -7.29
CA PHE A 122 1.17 5.18 -6.01
C PHE A 122 -0.01 5.46 -5.07
N ASN A 123 -0.45 6.71 -4.96
CA ASN A 123 -1.54 7.12 -4.09
C ASN A 123 -2.86 6.44 -4.46
N ALA A 124 -3.21 6.39 -5.75
CA ALA A 124 -4.42 5.72 -6.22
C ALA A 124 -4.40 4.21 -5.90
N MET A 125 -3.24 3.56 -6.10
CA MET A 125 -3.06 2.14 -5.78
C MET A 125 -3.16 1.87 -4.28
N ALA A 126 -2.44 2.65 -3.47
CA ALA A 126 -2.47 2.59 -2.00
C ALA A 126 -3.90 2.74 -1.47
N THR A 127 -4.65 3.72 -2.00
CA THR A 127 -6.03 4.00 -1.62
C THR A 127 -6.94 2.80 -1.87
N ARG A 128 -6.90 2.25 -3.08
CA ARG A 128 -7.73 1.11 -3.45
C ARG A 128 -7.40 -0.11 -2.58
N MET A 129 -6.13 -0.32 -2.26
CA MET A 129 -5.71 -1.40 -1.37
C MET A 129 -6.21 -1.19 0.06
N ALA A 130 -6.10 0.03 0.60
CA ALA A 130 -6.58 0.37 1.93
C ALA A 130 -8.10 0.21 2.03
N GLN A 131 -8.86 0.71 1.05
CA GLN A 131 -10.32 0.51 0.97
C GLN A 131 -10.70 -0.98 0.98
N ASN A 132 -10.02 -1.78 0.16
CA ASN A 132 -10.26 -3.23 0.12
C ASN A 132 -9.96 -3.90 1.46
N MET A 133 -8.88 -3.51 2.14
CA MET A 133 -8.52 -4.06 3.45
C MET A 133 -9.53 -3.65 4.52
N VAL A 134 -9.88 -2.36 4.62
CA VAL A 134 -10.88 -1.85 5.57
C VAL A 134 -12.21 -2.57 5.39
N HIS A 135 -12.66 -2.75 4.15
CA HIS A 135 -13.89 -3.48 3.85
C HIS A 135 -13.80 -4.95 4.26
N ALA A 136 -12.73 -5.65 3.87
CA ALA A 136 -12.60 -7.08 4.13
C ALA A 136 -12.28 -7.45 5.59
N LEU A 137 -11.84 -6.47 6.37
CA LEU A 137 -11.61 -6.58 7.81
C LEU A 137 -12.80 -6.05 8.64
N ASP A 138 -13.86 -5.56 7.97
CA ASP A 138 -15.05 -5.00 8.59
C ASP A 138 -14.75 -3.87 9.58
N LEU A 139 -13.85 -2.94 9.21
CA LEU A 139 -13.37 -1.87 10.09
C LEU A 139 -14.19 -0.57 9.99
N GLY A 140 -15.34 -0.60 9.31
CA GLY A 140 -16.19 0.56 9.06
C GLY A 140 -15.77 1.39 7.85
N GLU A 141 -15.93 2.71 7.93
CA GLU A 141 -15.68 3.63 6.81
C GLU A 141 -14.27 4.21 6.84
N LEU A 142 -13.55 4.06 5.72
CA LEU A 142 -12.23 4.67 5.55
C LEU A 142 -12.36 6.13 5.09
N ARG A 143 -11.82 7.05 5.88
CA ARG A 143 -11.61 8.44 5.46
C ARG A 143 -10.38 8.53 4.55
N ILE A 144 -10.57 8.98 3.31
CA ILE A 144 -9.46 9.16 2.36
C ILE A 144 -8.81 10.54 2.56
N PRO A 145 -7.47 10.64 2.72
CA PRO A 145 -6.79 11.94 2.75
C PRO A 145 -6.96 12.70 1.42
N LYS A 146 -6.88 14.03 1.47
CA LYS A 146 -6.85 14.86 0.26
C LYS A 146 -5.56 14.60 -0.52
N GLY A 147 -5.58 14.70 -1.85
CA GLY A 147 -4.40 14.42 -2.68
C GLY A 147 -4.19 12.94 -3.02
N SER A 148 -5.25 12.13 -2.93
CA SER A 148 -5.24 10.71 -3.33
C SER A 148 -5.04 10.51 -4.84
N GLY A 149 -5.22 11.56 -5.65
CA GLY A 149 -5.28 11.47 -7.11
C GLY A 149 -6.62 10.95 -7.62
N LEU A 150 -7.50 10.47 -6.73
CA LEU A 150 -8.88 10.05 -7.03
C LEU A 150 -9.90 11.18 -6.78
N ASP A 151 -9.46 12.26 -6.13
CA ASP A 151 -10.22 13.48 -5.82
C ASP A 151 -10.35 14.43 -7.01
N ARG A 152 -9.68 14.14 -8.15
CA ARG A 152 -9.70 14.95 -9.37
C ARG A 152 -10.59 14.39 -10.50
N ALA A 153 -11.48 13.43 -10.19
CA ALA A 153 -12.41 12.86 -11.16
C ALA A 153 -13.79 13.54 -11.11
#